data_AF-A0A4S1EJT7-F1
#
_entry.id   AF-A0A4S1EJT7-F1
#
_cell.length_a   1.000
_cell.length_b   1.000
_cell.length_c   1.000
_cell.angle_alpha   90.00
_cell.angle_beta   90.00
_cell.angle_gamma   90.00
#
_symmetry.space_group_name_H-M   'P 1'
#
loop_
_entity.id
_entity.type
_entity.pdbx_description
1 polymer ?
#
loop_
_entity_poly.entity_id
_entity_poly.type
_entity_poly.pdbx_seq_one_letter_code
_entity_poly.pdbx_strand_id
1 'polypeptide(L)'
;MVVMDIPGLGAVEKDEDTGWYFSDPVVVAVLGGDECEVVLEGYDEDERKEDFHAVIANFLAASPDVLREADEALFRYYKDYEEYWLEEGNEPIATAEELWQRVWFGSEPMVSRDDRGDKAIYVSVECGCDWEVEHGLQIVFKNGLQITKLGPYDGHLTNVSAYADDSLDGVIYRSHK
;
A
#
# COMPACT_ATOMS: atom_id res chain seq x y z
N MET A 1 21.08 4.62 20.36
CA MET A 1 20.19 4.88 19.22
C MET A 1 20.67 6.12 18.49
N VAL A 2 20.98 5.97 17.20
CA VAL A 2 21.17 7.12 16.31
C VAL A 2 19.79 7.51 15.86
N VAL A 3 19.28 8.62 16.37
CA VAL A 3 18.00 9.20 15.93
C VAL A 3 18.31 10.00 14.66
N MET A 4 17.72 9.59 13.54
CA MET A 4 17.76 10.35 12.30
C MET A 4 16.49 11.20 12.20
N ASP A 5 16.60 12.39 11.61
CA ASP A 5 15.45 13.24 11.34
C ASP A 5 15.10 13.16 9.84
N ILE A 6 13.89 12.74 9.52
CA ILE A 6 13.38 12.60 8.15
C ILE A 6 12.30 13.67 7.90
N PRO A 7 12.44 14.48 6.85
CA PRO A 7 11.41 15.45 6.47
C PRO A 7 10.01 14.80 6.35
N GLY A 8 9.06 15.34 7.10
CA GLY A 8 7.66 14.85 7.13
C GLY A 8 7.36 13.84 8.25
N LEU A 9 8.35 13.07 8.70
CA LEU A 9 8.18 12.07 9.77
C LEU A 9 8.82 12.51 11.10
N GLY A 10 9.80 13.42 11.06
CA GLY A 10 10.56 13.82 12.24
C GLY A 10 11.57 12.75 12.62
N ALA A 11 11.71 12.50 13.93
CA ALA A 11 12.62 11.49 14.45
C ALA A 11 12.19 10.09 14.01
N VAL A 12 13.16 9.30 13.52
CA VAL A 12 12.97 7.88 13.20
C VAL A 12 14.00 7.03 13.93
N GLU A 13 13.59 5.81 14.27
CA GLU A 13 14.43 4.78 14.88
C GLU A 13 14.80 3.71 13.85
N LYS A 14 16.08 3.33 13.83
CA LYS A 14 16.56 2.24 12.99
C LYS A 14 16.40 0.92 13.73
N ASP A 15 15.68 -0.02 13.14
CA ASP A 15 15.65 -1.40 13.60
C ASP A 15 16.96 -2.11 13.24
N GLU A 16 17.60 -2.76 14.22
CA GLU A 16 18.92 -3.36 14.03
C GLU A 16 18.87 -4.68 13.23
N ASP A 17 17.73 -5.37 13.24
CA ASP A 17 17.57 -6.68 12.60
C ASP A 17 17.32 -6.53 11.09
N THR A 18 16.44 -5.60 10.70
CA THR A 18 16.07 -5.34 9.31
C THR A 18 16.89 -4.23 8.67
N GLY A 19 17.41 -3.30 9.48
CA GLY A 19 18.05 -2.08 9.00
C GLY A 19 17.05 -1.03 8.50
N TRP A 20 15.74 -1.24 8.68
CA TRP A 20 14.70 -0.29 8.30
C TRP A 20 14.53 0.81 9.34
N TYR A 21 13.90 1.91 8.94
CA TYR A 21 13.55 3.00 9.85
C TYR A 21 12.06 3.03 10.14
N PHE A 22 11.70 3.27 11.38
CA PHE A 22 10.33 3.39 11.88
C PHE A 22 10.14 4.79 12.46
N SER A 23 9.05 5.47 12.10
CA SER A 23 8.72 6.79 12.65
C SER A 23 8.01 6.69 14.00
N ASP A 24 7.96 7.78 14.76
CA ASP A 24 6.85 7.92 15.71
C ASP A 24 5.49 7.88 14.96
N PRO A 25 4.36 7.53 15.60
CA PRO A 25 3.06 7.54 14.95
C PRO A 25 2.72 8.90 14.33
N VAL A 26 2.32 8.89 13.06
CA VAL A 26 1.88 10.06 12.30
C VAL A 26 0.48 9.85 11.75
N VAL A 27 -0.33 10.91 11.71
CA VAL A 27 -1.68 10.86 11.15
C VAL A 27 -1.60 10.77 9.62
N VAL A 28 -2.21 9.73 9.04
CA VAL A 28 -2.25 9.51 7.59
C VAL A 28 -3.65 9.76 7.07
N ALA A 29 -3.86 10.94 6.48
CA ALA A 29 -5.18 11.40 6.06
C ALA A 29 -5.86 10.46 5.06
N VAL A 30 -5.13 9.95 4.05
CA VAL A 30 -5.67 9.02 3.04
C VAL A 30 -6.17 7.69 3.63
N LEU A 31 -5.66 7.29 4.79
CA LEU A 31 -6.06 6.08 5.53
C LEU A 31 -7.12 6.40 6.59
N GLY A 32 -8.02 7.35 6.32
CA GLY A 32 -9.07 7.73 7.26
C GLY A 32 -8.62 8.62 8.43
N GLY A 33 -7.36 9.06 8.43
CA GLY A 33 -6.77 9.82 9.52
C GLY A 33 -6.28 8.96 10.69
N ASP A 34 -6.05 7.67 10.45
CA ASP A 34 -5.43 6.78 11.42
C ASP A 34 -3.98 7.18 11.71
N GLU A 35 -3.52 6.86 12.92
CA GLU A 35 -2.12 7.01 13.31
C GLU A 35 -1.34 5.78 12.82
N CYS A 36 -0.28 6.03 12.06
CA CYS A 36 0.56 4.99 11.47
C CYS A 36 2.03 5.20 11.81
N GLU A 37 2.75 4.11 12.00
CA GLU A 37 4.21 4.08 12.05
C GLU A 37 4.74 3.89 10.63
N VAL A 38 5.24 4.96 10.01
CA VAL A 38 5.71 4.88 8.62
C VAL A 38 7.08 4.21 8.60
N VAL A 39 7.21 3.18 7.77
CA VAL A 39 8.43 2.36 7.66
C VAL A 39 9.20 2.75 6.40
N LEU A 40 10.52 2.92 6.51
CA LEU A 40 11.41 3.18 5.37
C LEU A 40 12.36 2.00 5.15
N GLU A 41 12.18 1.30 4.04
CA GLU A 41 13.06 0.22 3.58
C GLU A 41 14.12 0.78 2.61
N GLY A 42 15.39 0.39 2.82
CA GLY A 42 16.50 0.71 1.91
C GLY A 42 16.94 2.18 1.90
N TYR A 43 16.48 3.00 2.86
CA TYR A 43 16.72 4.43 2.88
C TYR A 43 18.21 4.82 2.98
N ASP A 44 19.00 4.07 3.76
CA ASP A 44 20.42 4.38 3.94
C ASP A 44 21.22 4.14 2.65
N GLU A 45 20.91 3.05 1.97
CA GLU A 45 21.54 2.59 0.73
C GLU A 45 21.16 3.45 -0.48
N ASP A 46 20.04 4.15 -0.41
CA ASP A 46 19.54 4.98 -1.50
C ASP A 46 20.35 6.28 -1.68
N GLU A 47 20.82 6.55 -2.89
CA GLU A 47 21.56 7.77 -3.22
C GLU A 47 20.66 9.01 -3.35
N ARG A 48 19.35 8.83 -3.59
CA ARG A 48 18.35 9.88 -3.86
C ARG A 48 17.30 9.92 -2.75
N LYS A 49 17.75 10.19 -1.53
CA LYS A 49 16.90 10.29 -0.33
C LYS A 49 15.79 11.35 -0.48
N GLU A 50 16.00 12.37 -1.31
CA GLU A 50 15.00 13.38 -1.64
C GLU A 50 13.73 12.81 -2.30
N ASP A 51 13.83 11.67 -3.03
CA ASP A 51 12.68 11.01 -3.62
C ASP A 51 11.77 10.44 -2.52
N PHE A 52 12.35 9.83 -1.48
CA PHE A 52 11.60 9.37 -0.30
C PHE A 52 10.86 10.53 0.37
N HIS A 53 11.55 11.65 0.59
CA HIS A 53 10.97 12.82 1.24
C HIS A 53 9.78 13.38 0.47
N ALA A 54 9.90 13.45 -0.86
CA ALA A 54 8.80 13.88 -1.73
C ALA A 54 7.60 12.94 -1.64
N VAL A 55 7.83 11.62 -1.67
CA VAL A 55 6.76 10.62 -1.60
C VAL A 55 6.07 10.62 -0.23
N ILE A 56 6.83 10.70 0.85
CA ILE A 56 6.30 10.82 2.22
C ILE A 56 5.40 12.06 2.31
N ALA A 57 5.90 13.22 1.88
CA ALA A 57 5.14 14.47 1.94
C ALA A 57 3.83 14.38 1.14
N ASN A 58 3.89 13.78 -0.06
CA ASN A 58 2.71 13.56 -0.89
C ASN A 58 1.69 12.62 -0.24
N PHE A 59 2.15 11.49 0.29
CA PHE A 59 1.30 10.46 0.89
C PHE A 59 0.59 10.99 2.15
N LEU A 60 1.32 11.68 3.03
CA LEU A 60 0.75 12.28 4.24
C LEU A 60 -0.27 13.40 3.91
N ALA A 61 -0.12 14.07 2.77
CA ALA A 61 -1.04 15.10 2.30
C ALA A 61 -2.18 14.57 1.42
N ALA A 62 -2.16 13.28 1.05
CA ALA A 62 -3.14 12.70 0.15
C ALA A 62 -4.54 12.66 0.77
N SER A 63 -5.55 12.94 -0.06
CA SER A 63 -6.96 12.84 0.33
C SER A 63 -7.43 11.38 0.26
N PRO A 64 -8.33 10.92 1.16
CA PRO A 64 -9.03 9.65 1.00
C PRO A 64 -9.69 9.43 -0.37
N ASP A 65 -10.03 10.51 -1.08
CA ASP A 65 -10.60 10.44 -2.43
C ASP A 65 -9.71 9.70 -3.43
N VAL A 66 -8.38 9.66 -3.22
CA VAL A 66 -7.44 8.89 -4.06
C VAL A 66 -7.78 7.40 -4.06
N LEU A 67 -8.32 6.87 -2.97
CA LEU A 67 -8.73 5.45 -2.88
C LEU A 67 -9.77 5.09 -3.95
N ARG A 68 -10.57 6.07 -4.39
CA ARG A 68 -11.64 5.85 -5.38
C ARG A 68 -11.12 5.54 -6.78
N GLU A 69 -9.84 5.80 -7.05
CA GLU A 69 -9.17 5.32 -8.26
C GLU A 69 -9.18 3.79 -8.37
N ALA A 70 -9.27 3.10 -7.23
CA ALA A 70 -9.20 1.65 -7.16
C ALA A 70 -10.57 0.96 -7.02
N ASP A 71 -11.70 1.69 -7.10
CA ASP A 71 -13.04 1.12 -6.93
C ASP A 71 -13.29 -0.09 -7.86
N GLU A 72 -13.01 0.06 -9.16
CA GLU A 72 -13.17 -1.03 -10.13
C GLU A 72 -12.19 -2.20 -9.88
N ALA A 73 -10.99 -1.89 -9.41
CA ALA A 73 -9.98 -2.90 -9.09
C ALA A 73 -10.38 -3.72 -7.85
N LEU A 74 -10.86 -3.05 -6.80
CA LEU A 74 -11.34 -3.66 -5.56
C LEU A 74 -12.54 -4.58 -5.83
N PHE A 75 -13.46 -4.15 -6.68
CA PHE A 75 -14.56 -5.00 -7.13
C PHE A 75 -14.08 -6.26 -7.83
N ARG A 76 -13.15 -6.13 -8.78
CA ARG A 76 -12.60 -7.30 -9.48
C ARG A 76 -11.89 -8.23 -8.51
N TYR A 77 -11.17 -7.69 -7.53
CA TYR A 77 -10.54 -8.49 -6.49
C TYR A 77 -11.58 -9.27 -5.69
N TYR A 78 -12.61 -8.60 -5.16
CA TYR A 78 -13.72 -9.29 -4.49
C TYR A 78 -14.39 -10.36 -5.37
N LYS A 79 -14.61 -10.09 -6.67
CA LYS A 79 -15.22 -11.06 -7.59
C LYS A 79 -14.38 -12.32 -7.79
N ASP A 80 -13.06 -12.27 -7.58
CA ASP A 80 -12.23 -13.47 -7.59
C ASP A 80 -12.54 -14.39 -6.38
N TYR A 81 -13.04 -13.84 -5.27
CA TYR A 81 -13.33 -14.58 -4.03
C TYR A 81 -14.83 -14.70 -3.68
N GLU A 82 -15.70 -14.04 -4.44
CA GLU A 82 -17.15 -13.99 -4.16
C GLU A 82 -17.79 -15.39 -4.02
N GLU A 83 -17.32 -16.38 -4.77
CA GLU A 83 -17.83 -17.76 -4.64
C GLU A 83 -17.62 -18.31 -3.21
N TYR A 84 -16.40 -18.21 -2.68
CA TYR A 84 -16.08 -18.63 -1.33
C TYR A 84 -16.83 -17.81 -0.28
N TRP A 85 -16.89 -16.49 -0.47
CA TRP A 85 -17.65 -15.58 0.40
C TRP A 85 -19.12 -15.98 0.54
N LEU A 86 -19.76 -16.35 -0.58
CA LEU A 86 -21.16 -16.80 -0.60
C LEU A 86 -21.33 -18.21 -0.03
N GLU A 87 -20.36 -19.11 -0.24
CA GLU A 87 -20.38 -20.46 0.34
C GLU A 87 -20.31 -20.44 1.87
N GLU A 88 -19.68 -19.43 2.46
CA GLU A 88 -19.68 -19.17 3.91
C GLU A 88 -21.01 -18.61 4.43
N GLY A 89 -21.97 -18.33 3.56
CA GLY A 89 -23.30 -17.84 3.91
C GLY A 89 -23.40 -16.33 4.08
N ASN A 90 -22.42 -15.58 3.58
CA ASN A 90 -22.47 -14.13 3.55
C ASN A 90 -23.32 -13.61 2.37
N GLU A 91 -23.83 -12.39 2.50
CA GLU A 91 -24.56 -11.71 1.41
C GLU A 91 -23.59 -11.13 0.38
N PRO A 92 -23.94 -11.09 -0.92
CA PRO A 92 -23.10 -10.50 -1.95
C PRO A 92 -22.89 -9.01 -1.70
N ILE A 93 -21.67 -8.52 -1.96
CA ILE A 93 -21.32 -7.11 -1.86
C ILE A 93 -21.51 -6.45 -3.23
N ALA A 94 -22.31 -5.38 -3.29
CA ALA A 94 -22.81 -4.84 -4.57
C ALA A 94 -22.21 -3.48 -4.93
N THR A 95 -21.63 -2.75 -3.97
CA THR A 95 -21.11 -1.39 -4.15
C THR A 95 -19.66 -1.27 -3.69
N ALA A 96 -18.90 -0.34 -4.29
CA ALA A 96 -17.53 -0.05 -3.87
C ALA A 96 -17.51 0.49 -2.43
N GLU A 97 -18.51 1.27 -2.07
CA GLU A 97 -18.65 1.80 -0.71
C GLU A 97 -18.82 0.69 0.34
N GLU A 98 -19.63 -0.32 0.04
CA GLU A 98 -19.76 -1.50 0.90
C GLU A 98 -18.45 -2.31 0.97
N LEU A 99 -17.67 -2.38 -0.11
CA LEU A 99 -16.36 -3.04 -0.09
C LEU A 99 -15.39 -2.28 0.82
N TRP A 100 -15.27 -0.96 0.65
CA TRP A 100 -14.39 -0.14 1.48
C TRP A 100 -14.75 -0.18 2.97
N GLN A 101 -16.03 -0.32 3.33
CA GLN A 101 -16.46 -0.51 4.71
C GLN A 101 -16.00 -1.84 5.35
N ARG A 102 -15.54 -2.78 4.53
CA ARG A 102 -15.03 -4.10 4.93
C ARG A 102 -13.51 -4.22 4.78
N VAL A 103 -12.84 -3.11 4.46
CA VAL A 103 -11.38 -3.01 4.43
C VAL A 103 -10.93 -2.28 5.69
N TRP A 104 -9.90 -2.80 6.34
CA TRP A 104 -9.20 -2.10 7.41
C TRP A 104 -7.73 -1.93 7.04
N PHE A 105 -7.21 -0.72 7.20
CA PHE A 105 -5.82 -0.41 6.91
C PHE A 105 -4.90 -0.94 8.01
N GLY A 106 -3.73 -1.44 7.62
CA GLY A 106 -2.63 -1.69 8.53
C GLY A 106 -1.99 -0.38 8.99
N SER A 107 -1.28 -0.45 10.10
CA SER A 107 -0.66 0.71 10.76
C SER A 107 0.77 1.00 10.29
N GLU A 108 1.33 0.21 9.37
CA GLU A 108 2.73 0.29 8.95
C GLU A 108 2.88 0.50 7.43
N PRO A 109 2.49 1.66 6.87
CA PRO A 109 2.78 1.98 5.48
C PRO A 109 4.30 1.93 5.21
N MET A 110 4.70 1.08 4.26
CA MET A 110 6.08 0.86 3.89
C MET A 110 6.47 1.73 2.69
N VAL A 111 7.47 2.59 2.84
CA VAL A 111 8.04 3.39 1.76
C VAL A 111 9.31 2.72 1.25
N SER A 112 9.34 2.38 -0.05
CA SER A 112 10.50 1.71 -0.65
C SER A 112 10.64 2.01 -2.14
N ARG A 113 11.83 1.78 -2.68
CA ARG A 113 12.12 1.92 -4.11
C ARG A 113 11.81 0.62 -4.84
N ASP A 114 11.19 0.71 -6.02
CA ASP A 114 11.17 -0.44 -6.94
C ASP A 114 12.54 -0.60 -7.60
N ASP A 115 13.41 -1.37 -6.95
CA ASP A 115 14.76 -1.66 -7.42
C ASP A 115 14.84 -2.55 -8.66
N ARG A 116 13.72 -3.02 -9.20
CA ARG A 116 13.72 -3.86 -10.41
C ARG A 116 13.01 -3.18 -11.58
N GLY A 117 11.93 -2.47 -11.31
CA GLY A 117 11.14 -1.78 -12.30
C GLY A 117 11.62 -0.37 -12.59
N ASP A 118 10.69 0.58 -12.49
CA ASP A 118 10.87 1.96 -12.96
C ASP A 118 11.69 2.85 -12.02
N LYS A 119 12.20 2.28 -10.92
CA LYS A 119 13.00 2.97 -9.91
C LYS A 119 12.25 4.09 -9.19
N ALA A 120 10.92 4.16 -9.27
CA ALA A 120 10.16 5.11 -8.47
C ALA A 120 10.09 4.67 -6.99
N ILE A 121 9.75 5.62 -6.11
CA ILE A 121 9.42 5.33 -4.72
C ILE A 121 7.92 5.10 -4.60
N TYR A 122 7.56 4.06 -3.86
CA TYR A 122 6.19 3.64 -3.62
C TYR A 122 5.90 3.64 -2.13
N VAL A 123 4.61 3.72 -1.79
CA VAL A 123 4.09 3.41 -0.45
C VAL A 123 3.21 2.17 -0.57
N SER A 124 3.59 1.08 0.10
CA SER A 124 2.81 -0.14 0.19
C SER A 124 2.08 -0.18 1.53
N VAL A 125 0.76 -0.36 1.49
CA VAL A 125 -0.08 -0.48 2.68
C VAL A 125 -0.67 -1.87 2.71
N GLU A 126 -0.28 -2.65 3.72
CA GLU A 126 -0.99 -3.89 4.08
C GLU A 126 -2.34 -3.53 4.70
N CYS A 127 -3.36 -4.26 4.31
CA CYS A 127 -4.73 -4.09 4.75
C CYS A 127 -5.32 -5.48 4.98
N GLY A 128 -6.36 -5.57 5.80
CA GLY A 128 -7.22 -6.74 5.78
C GLY A 128 -8.55 -6.44 5.11
N CYS A 129 -9.24 -7.51 4.71
CA CYS A 129 -10.59 -7.43 4.18
C CYS A 129 -11.40 -8.68 4.56
N ASP A 130 -12.72 -8.53 4.65
CA ASP A 130 -13.59 -9.62 5.10
C ASP A 130 -13.60 -10.83 4.15
N TRP A 131 -13.49 -10.61 2.84
CA TRP A 131 -13.69 -11.67 1.84
C TRP A 131 -12.45 -12.50 1.51
N GLU A 132 -11.26 -12.07 1.94
CA GLU A 132 -10.02 -12.80 1.74
C GLU A 132 -9.08 -12.64 2.93
N VAL A 133 -9.33 -13.43 3.97
CA VAL A 133 -8.65 -13.33 5.27
C VAL A 133 -7.25 -13.93 5.28
N GLU A 134 -6.92 -14.81 4.32
CA GLU A 134 -5.61 -15.47 4.26
C GLU A 134 -4.52 -14.53 3.74
N HIS A 135 -4.81 -13.80 2.66
CA HIS A 135 -3.86 -12.91 2.01
C HIS A 135 -4.15 -11.41 2.22
N GLY A 136 -5.32 -11.07 2.75
CA GLY A 136 -5.71 -9.69 2.99
C GLY A 136 -5.75 -8.86 1.71
N LEU A 137 -5.36 -7.59 1.82
CA LEU A 137 -5.33 -6.65 0.72
C LEU A 137 -4.03 -5.83 0.80
N GLN A 138 -3.38 -5.59 -0.32
CA GLN A 138 -2.29 -4.64 -0.45
C GLN A 138 -2.71 -3.52 -1.38
N ILE A 139 -2.48 -2.28 -0.95
CA ILE A 139 -2.67 -1.09 -1.77
C ILE A 139 -1.32 -0.41 -1.94
N VAL A 140 -0.91 -0.16 -3.17
CA VAL A 140 0.39 0.48 -3.46
C VAL A 140 0.17 1.82 -4.16
N PHE A 141 0.74 2.86 -3.57
CA PHE A 141 0.75 4.22 -4.06
C PHE A 141 2.09 4.54 -4.72
N LYS A 142 2.08 4.87 -6.00
CA LYS A 142 3.24 5.42 -6.69
C LYS A 142 3.39 6.90 -6.38
N ASN A 143 4.60 7.32 -6.04
CA ASN A 143 4.94 8.70 -5.67
C ASN A 143 4.07 9.29 -4.52
N GLY A 144 3.39 8.43 -3.76
CA GLY A 144 2.48 8.83 -2.68
C GLY A 144 1.15 9.46 -3.14
N LEU A 145 0.82 9.43 -4.43
CA LEU A 145 -0.32 10.16 -4.99
C LEU A 145 -1.31 9.32 -5.79
N GLN A 146 -0.87 8.21 -6.37
CA GLN A 146 -1.66 7.44 -7.34
C GLN A 146 -1.63 5.96 -6.98
N ILE A 147 -2.78 5.30 -7.00
CA ILE A 147 -2.82 3.85 -6.80
C ILE A 147 -2.37 3.15 -8.08
N THR A 148 -1.35 2.31 -7.96
CA THR A 148 -0.80 1.54 -9.09
C THR A 148 -0.88 0.04 -8.91
N LYS A 149 -1.19 -0.44 -7.70
CA LYS A 149 -1.49 -1.84 -7.43
C LYS A 149 -2.53 -1.94 -6.32
N LEU A 150 -3.47 -2.86 -6.50
CA LEU A 150 -4.41 -3.32 -5.49
C LEU A 150 -4.59 -4.83 -5.71
N GLY A 151 -4.53 -5.65 -4.65
CA GLY A 151 -4.74 -7.10 -4.75
C GLY A 151 -4.29 -7.84 -3.48
N PRO A 152 -4.05 -9.16 -3.54
CA PRO A 152 -3.52 -9.88 -2.37
C PRO A 152 -2.15 -9.31 -1.97
N TYR A 153 -1.82 -9.41 -0.68
CA TYR A 153 -0.49 -9.03 -0.22
C TYR A 153 0.56 -10.04 -0.70
N ASP A 154 1.47 -9.57 -1.55
CA ASP A 154 2.54 -10.37 -2.15
C ASP A 154 3.94 -9.73 -2.01
N GLY A 155 4.02 -8.56 -1.38
CA GLY A 155 5.25 -7.79 -1.20
C GLY A 155 5.79 -7.11 -2.47
N HIS A 156 5.12 -7.23 -3.62
CA HIS A 156 5.52 -6.58 -4.86
C HIS A 156 4.84 -5.21 -5.01
N LEU A 157 5.61 -4.21 -5.44
CA LEU A 157 5.13 -2.82 -5.61
C LEU A 157 4.31 -2.62 -6.90
N THR A 158 4.51 -3.49 -7.90
CA THR A 158 3.82 -3.42 -9.19
C THR A 158 3.44 -4.82 -9.68
N ASN A 159 2.40 -4.91 -10.51
CA ASN A 159 2.05 -6.17 -11.17
C ASN A 159 3.12 -6.60 -12.19
N VAL A 160 3.81 -5.65 -12.83
CA VAL A 160 4.97 -5.97 -13.70
C VAL A 160 6.02 -6.73 -12.90
N SER A 161 6.40 -6.24 -11.72
CA SER A 161 7.40 -6.89 -10.86
C SER A 161 6.91 -8.22 -10.27
N ALA A 162 5.62 -8.35 -9.96
CA ALA A 162 5.04 -9.59 -9.42
C ALA A 162 5.03 -10.74 -10.45
N TYR A 163 4.73 -10.43 -11.72
CA TYR A 163 4.54 -11.45 -12.77
C TYR A 163 5.65 -11.48 -13.83
N ALA A 164 6.61 -10.56 -13.78
CA ALA A 164 7.61 -10.33 -14.82
C ALA A 164 6.99 -10.13 -16.21
N ASP A 165 5.92 -9.32 -16.28
CA ASP A 165 5.15 -9.05 -17.49
C ASP A 165 4.92 -7.54 -17.69
N ASP A 166 5.64 -6.96 -18.66
CA ASP A 166 5.57 -5.53 -18.99
C ASP A 166 4.18 -5.08 -19.48
N SER A 167 3.32 -6.00 -19.92
CA SER A 167 1.95 -5.67 -20.33
C SER A 167 1.05 -5.27 -19.16
N LEU A 168 1.50 -5.52 -17.93
CA LEU A 168 0.81 -5.15 -16.69
C LEU A 168 1.21 -3.76 -16.17
N ASP A 169 1.99 -2.98 -16.94
CA ASP A 169 2.29 -1.59 -16.57
C ASP A 169 1.00 -0.76 -16.49
N GLY A 170 0.85 -0.02 -15.39
CA GLY A 170 -0.37 0.74 -15.07
C GLY A 170 -1.61 -0.11 -14.76
N VAL A 171 -1.52 -1.45 -14.71
CA VAL A 171 -2.65 -2.30 -14.31
C VAL A 171 -2.73 -2.34 -12.78
N ILE A 172 -3.79 -1.75 -12.21
CA ILE A 172 -4.00 -1.73 -10.75
C ILE A 172 -4.25 -3.13 -10.19
N TYR A 173 -5.14 -3.91 -10.81
CA TYR A 173 -5.42 -5.28 -10.38
C TYR A 173 -5.44 -6.23 -11.57
N ARG A 174 -4.73 -7.34 -11.42
CA ARG A 174 -4.70 -8.45 -12.34
C ARG A 174 -5.47 -9.61 -11.70
N SER A 175 -6.66 -9.89 -12.24
CA SER A 175 -7.48 -11.03 -11.81
C SER A 175 -6.77 -12.35 -12.10
N HIS A 176 -7.04 -13.34 -11.25
CA HIS A 176 -6.53 -14.71 -11.35
C HIS A 176 -7.56 -15.69 -11.92
N LYS A 177 -8.79 -15.22 -12.20
CA LYS A 177 -9.84 -16.00 -12.87
C LYS A 177 -9.71 -15.99 -14.40
#